data_AF-A0A355M9F8-F1
#
_entry.id   AF-A0A355M9F8-F1
#
_cell.length_a   1.000
_cell.length_b   1.000
_cell.length_c   1.000
_cell.angle_alpha   90.00
_cell.angle_beta   90.00
_cell.angle_gamma   90.00
#
_symmetry.space_group_name_H-M   'P 1'
#
loop_
_entity.id
_entity.type
_entity.pdbx_description
1 polymer ?
#
loop_
_entity_poly.entity_id
_entity_poly.type
_entity_poly.pdbx_seq_one_letter_code
_entity_poly.pdbx_strand_id
1 'polypeptide(L)'
;MLCYLNPFYNPSPVAGGKIYPEGAEKYLDRTLDNKAMIHENDKVFKIMTKHGWAWGGFFKQGKDPMSFEKIVNRQYIIQSLEYCPNSWGLDEAL
;
A
#
# COMPACT_ATOMS: atom_id res chain seq x y z
N MET A 1 -6.54 -5.53 -10.70
CA MET A 1 -7.11 -6.45 -9.68
C MET A 1 -6.70 -5.94 -8.32
N LEU A 2 -7.61 -5.89 -7.36
CA LEU A 2 -7.37 -5.31 -6.04
C LEU A 2 -7.44 -6.39 -4.96
N CYS A 3 -6.49 -6.39 -4.03
CA CYS A 3 -6.42 -7.30 -2.91
C CYS A 3 -6.26 -6.50 -1.61
N TYR A 4 -7.05 -6.82 -0.59
CA TYR A 4 -6.96 -6.19 0.73
C TYR A 4 -6.44 -7.19 1.77
N LEU A 5 -5.44 -6.80 2.55
CA LEU A 5 -4.79 -7.64 3.55
C LEU A 5 -4.90 -7.04 4.94
N ASN A 6 -5.42 -7.83 5.88
CA ASN A 6 -5.70 -7.45 7.27
C ASN A 6 -6.31 -6.04 7.40
N PRO A 7 -7.48 -5.76 6.78
CA PRO A 7 -8.12 -4.45 6.79
C PRO A 7 -8.10 -3.70 8.12
N PHE A 8 -8.45 -4.41 9.20
CA PHE A 8 -8.55 -3.82 10.53
C PHE A 8 -7.20 -3.36 11.09
N TYR A 9 -6.09 -4.01 10.70
CA TYR A 9 -4.75 -3.66 11.15
C TYR A 9 -4.01 -2.76 10.16
N ASN A 10 -4.54 -2.57 8.96
CA ASN A 10 -4.00 -1.67 7.94
C ASN A 10 -5.10 -0.70 7.49
N PRO A 11 -5.67 0.07 8.42
CA PRO A 11 -6.81 0.93 8.10
C PRO A 11 -6.42 2.01 7.11
N SER A 12 -7.43 2.49 6.41
CA SER A 12 -7.29 3.50 5.38
C SER A 12 -8.34 4.60 5.58
N PRO A 13 -7.97 5.88 5.40
CA PRO A 13 -8.94 6.96 5.36
C PRO A 13 -9.86 6.80 4.14
N VAL A 14 -11.16 6.92 4.36
CA VAL A 14 -12.17 6.92 3.30
C VAL A 14 -12.78 8.30 3.13
N ALA A 15 -13.55 8.48 2.04
CA ALA A 15 -14.22 9.74 1.76
C ALA A 15 -15.07 10.22 2.96
N GLY A 16 -15.03 11.53 3.22
CA GLY A 16 -15.71 12.13 4.36
C GLY A 16 -14.94 12.08 5.69
N GLY A 17 -13.64 11.78 5.65
CA GLY A 17 -12.76 11.85 6.83
C GLY A 17 -12.92 10.71 7.82
N LYS A 18 -13.64 9.65 7.43
CA LYS A 18 -13.82 8.44 8.23
C LYS A 18 -12.64 7.50 8.04
N ILE A 19 -12.46 6.59 8.99
CA ILE A 19 -11.48 5.51 8.93
C ILE A 19 -12.23 4.21 8.65
N TYR A 20 -11.69 3.40 7.75
CA TYR A 20 -12.17 2.05 7.52
C TYR A 20 -11.07 1.03 7.83
N PRO A 21 -11.40 -0.06 8.54
CA PRO A 21 -12.64 -0.30 9.27
C PRO A 21 -12.83 0.64 10.47
N GLU A 22 -14.08 0.80 10.92
CA GLU A 22 -14.39 1.54 12.16
C GLU A 22 -13.75 0.86 13.38
N GLY A 23 -13.17 1.61 14.31
CA GLY A 23 -12.49 1.08 15.49
C GLY A 23 -11.02 0.70 15.27
N ALA A 24 -10.49 0.88 14.05
CA ALA A 24 -9.11 0.58 13.70
C ALA A 24 -8.16 1.79 13.87
N GLU A 25 -8.63 2.92 14.39
CA GLU A 25 -7.94 4.22 14.36
C GLU A 25 -6.54 4.16 14.99
N LYS A 26 -6.35 3.32 16.02
CA LYS A 26 -5.05 3.13 16.66
C LYS A 26 -3.96 2.62 15.69
N TYR A 27 -4.32 1.89 14.65
CA TYR A 27 -3.37 1.34 13.67
C TYR A 27 -3.05 2.31 12.52
N LEU A 28 -3.61 3.53 12.56
CA LEU A 28 -3.12 4.64 11.73
C LEU A 28 -1.71 5.06 12.16
N ASP A 29 -1.35 4.86 13.42
CA ASP A 29 0.03 4.99 13.87
C ASP A 29 0.87 3.84 13.30
N ARG A 30 1.61 4.15 12.24
CA ARG A 30 2.48 3.21 11.52
C ARG A 30 3.82 2.94 12.22
N THR A 31 4.07 3.57 13.38
CA THR A 31 5.23 3.26 14.23
C THR A 31 5.00 2.02 15.09
N LEU A 32 3.75 1.58 15.24
CA LEU A 32 3.40 0.34 15.92
C LEU A 32 3.93 -0.87 15.15
N ASP A 33 4.55 -1.80 15.86
CA ASP A 33 5.02 -3.08 15.32
C ASP A 33 4.06 -4.20 15.72
N ASN A 34 2.97 -4.34 14.95
CA ASN A 34 2.00 -5.43 15.12
C ASN A 34 2.16 -6.43 13.97
N LYS A 35 2.20 -7.73 14.27
CA LYS A 35 2.37 -8.81 13.26
C LYS A 35 1.34 -8.79 12.12
N ALA A 36 0.17 -8.19 12.30
CA ALA A 36 -0.86 -8.08 11.27
C ALA A 36 -0.75 -6.80 10.42
N MET A 37 0.12 -5.85 10.82
CA MET A 37 0.45 -4.66 10.04
C MET A 37 1.45 -4.99 8.93
N ILE A 38 1.36 -4.26 7.83
CA ILE A 38 2.22 -4.43 6.66
C ILE A 38 3.20 -3.26 6.57
N HIS A 39 4.45 -3.48 6.89
CA HIS A 39 5.48 -2.47 6.77
C HIS A 39 6.25 -2.62 5.46
N GLU A 40 6.93 -1.54 5.08
CA GLU A 40 7.91 -1.61 4.01
C GLU A 40 8.95 -2.70 4.34
N ASN A 41 9.39 -3.45 3.33
CA ASN A 41 10.35 -4.55 3.45
C ASN A 41 9.88 -5.81 4.19
N ASP A 42 8.62 -5.88 4.61
CA ASP A 42 8.02 -7.13 5.09
C ASP A 42 8.02 -8.22 4.03
N LYS A 43 7.94 -9.48 4.48
CA LYS A 43 7.88 -10.64 3.57
C LYS A 43 6.71 -10.53 2.58
N VAL A 44 5.54 -10.07 3.07
CA VAL A 44 4.34 -9.88 2.23
C VAL A 44 4.53 -8.75 1.23
N PHE A 45 5.14 -7.64 1.64
CA PHE A 45 5.49 -6.55 0.74
C PHE A 45 6.40 -7.05 -0.39
N LYS A 46 7.50 -7.74 -0.04
CA LYS A 46 8.50 -8.24 -0.99
C LYS A 46 7.93 -9.25 -1.98
N ILE A 47 7.09 -10.18 -1.53
CA ILE A 47 6.52 -11.21 -2.43
C ILE A 47 5.50 -10.59 -3.39
N MET A 48 4.67 -9.66 -2.91
CA MET A 48 3.65 -9.02 -3.74
C MET A 48 4.30 -8.13 -4.80
N THR A 49 5.27 -7.29 -4.43
CA THR A 49 5.97 -6.42 -5.38
C THR A 49 6.79 -7.20 -6.40
N LYS A 50 7.47 -8.28 -5.98
CA LYS A 50 8.15 -9.22 -6.88
C LYS A 50 7.22 -9.77 -7.97
N HIS A 51 5.94 -9.96 -7.68
CA HIS A 51 4.93 -10.45 -8.63
C HIS A 51 4.11 -9.35 -9.32
N GLY A 52 4.60 -8.11 -9.30
CA GLY A 52 4.05 -6.99 -10.05
C GLY A 52 2.83 -6.33 -9.39
N TRP A 53 2.69 -6.45 -8.08
CA TRP A 53 1.67 -5.71 -7.33
C TRP A 53 2.23 -4.41 -6.76
N ALA A 54 1.50 -3.31 -6.94
CA ALA A 54 1.77 -2.04 -6.28
C ALA A 54 1.10 -2.02 -4.91
N TRP A 55 1.79 -1.51 -3.89
CA TRP A 55 1.24 -1.39 -2.53
C TRP A 55 0.65 0.00 -2.29
N GLY A 56 -0.58 0.07 -1.80
CA GLY A 56 -1.32 1.33 -1.57
C GLY A 56 -0.76 2.19 -0.44
N GLY A 57 0.09 1.64 0.43
CA GLY A 57 0.78 2.39 1.49
C GLY A 57 1.70 3.51 0.98
N PHE A 58 2.10 3.47 -0.30
CA PHE A 58 2.97 4.47 -0.93
C PHE A 58 2.26 5.56 -1.72
N PHE A 59 0.93 5.51 -1.84
CA PHE A 59 0.22 6.53 -2.62
C PHE A 59 0.35 7.92 -1.96
N LYS A 60 0.62 8.96 -2.75
CA LYS A 60 0.77 10.34 -2.22
C LYS A 60 -0.55 10.87 -1.66
N GLN A 61 -1.66 10.55 -2.32
CA GLN A 61 -3.02 10.88 -1.88
C GLN A 61 -3.82 9.59 -1.73
N GLY A 62 -4.71 9.54 -0.74
CA GLY A 62 -5.50 8.34 -0.47
C GLY A 62 -4.65 7.11 -0.13
N LYS A 63 -3.65 7.29 0.75
CA LYS A 63 -2.83 6.18 1.26
C LYS A 63 -3.72 5.06 1.74
N ASP A 64 -3.48 3.86 1.24
CA ASP A 64 -4.31 2.70 1.50
C ASP A 64 -3.46 1.49 1.88
N PRO A 65 -2.96 1.41 3.13
CA PRO A 65 -1.99 0.40 3.54
C PRO A 65 -2.51 -1.05 3.47
N MET A 66 -3.83 -1.23 3.48
CA MET A 66 -4.45 -2.55 3.29
C MET A 66 -4.33 -3.07 1.86
N SER A 67 -4.17 -2.21 0.84
CA SER A 67 -4.36 -2.63 -0.54
C SER A 67 -3.08 -2.95 -1.30
N PHE A 68 -3.18 -3.98 -2.13
CA PHE A 68 -2.27 -4.25 -3.23
C PHE A 68 -3.05 -4.24 -4.53
N GLU A 69 -2.56 -3.49 -5.51
CA GLU A 69 -3.15 -3.40 -6.84
C GLU A 69 -2.23 -4.03 -7.88
N LYS A 70 -2.76 -5.00 -8.62
CA LYS A 70 -2.11 -5.49 -9.84
C LYS A 70 -2.58 -4.66 -11.02
N ILE A 71 -1.68 -3.82 -11.52
CA ILE A 71 -1.89 -3.06 -12.75
C ILE A 71 -1.77 -4.05 -13.92
N VAL A 72 -2.94 -4.48 -14.41
CA VAL A 72 -3.02 -5.30 -15.62
C VAL A 72 -3.55 -4.40 -16.71
N ASN A 73 -2.66 -3.84 -17.52
CA ASN A 73 -3.11 -3.19 -18.75
C ASN A 73 -3.46 -4.31 -19.75
N ARG A 74 -4.61 -4.24 -20.42
CA ARG A 74 -5.04 -5.32 -21.36
C ARG A 74 -4.04 -5.58 -22.49
N GLN A 75 -3.08 -4.67 -22.70
CA GLN A 75 -2.03 -4.75 -23.71
C GLN A 75 -0.67 -5.29 -23.18
N TYR A 76 -0.42 -5.30 -21.85
CA TYR A 76 0.86 -5.71 -21.28
C TYR A 76 0.71 -6.41 -19.93
N ILE A 77 1.38 -7.55 -19.76
CA ILE A 77 1.50 -8.26 -18.48
C ILE A 77 2.80 -7.82 -17.81
N ILE A 78 2.71 -7.06 -16.72
CA ILE A 78 3.88 -6.74 -15.88
C ILE A 78 4.16 -7.97 -15.00
N GLN A 79 5.30 -8.63 -15.24
CA GLN A 79 5.69 -9.86 -14.53
C GLN A 79 6.42 -9.56 -13.20
N SER A 80 7.10 -8.41 -13.12
CA SER A 80 7.79 -7.93 -11.93
C SER A 80 7.80 -6.40 -11.92
N LEU A 81 7.68 -5.81 -10.73
CA LEU A 81 7.97 -4.41 -10.48
C LEU A 81 9.18 -4.35 -9.54
N GLU A 82 10.24 -3.67 -9.94
CA GLU A 82 11.33 -3.35 -9.03
C GLU A 82 11.00 -2.06 -8.28
N TYR A 83 11.18 -2.09 -6.96
CA TYR A 83 11.05 -0.89 -6.15
C TYR A 83 12.28 -0.01 -6.37
N CYS A 84 12.06 1.20 -6.89
CA CYS A 84 13.08 2.23 -7.00
C CYS A 84 12.79 3.32 -5.96
N PRO A 85 13.43 3.28 -4.76
CA PRO A 85 13.37 4.41 -3.84
C PRO A 85 13.99 5.63 -4.52
N ASN A 86 13.17 6.63 -4.82
CA ASN A 86 13.55 7.97 -5.29
C ASN A 86 14.61 8.05 -6.41
N SER A 87 14.32 7.51 -7.59
CA SER A 87 15.16 7.72 -8.79
C SER A 87 14.59 8.72 -9.81
N TRP A 88 13.46 9.36 -9.54
CA TRP A 88 12.83 10.32 -10.47
C TRP A 88 13.05 11.79 -10.13
N GLY A 89 13.78 12.13 -9.05
CA GLY A 89 14.16 13.53 -8.78
C GLY A 89 12.99 14.54 -8.75
N LEU A 90 11.79 14.10 -8.34
CA LEU A 90 10.63 14.98 -8.15
C LEU A 90 10.34 15.18 -6.65
N ASP A 91 11.39 15.58 -5.92
CA ASP A 91 11.26 16.42 -4.74
C ASP A 91 11.51 17.85 -5.21
N GLU A 92 10.46 18.47 -5.78
CA GLU A 92 10.25 19.92 -6.00
C GLU A 92 9.21 20.12 -7.11
N ALA A 93 7.92 19.99 -6.77
CA ALA A 93 6.82 20.77 -7.35
C ALA A 93 5.48 20.25 -6.81
N LEU A 94 4.77 21.18 -6.13
CA LEU A 94 3.41 21.12 -5.57
C LEU A 94 3.29 20.61 -4.13
#